data_AF-A0A960ICN5-F1
#
_entry.id   AF-A0A960ICN5-F1
#
_cell.length_a   1.000
_cell.length_b   1.000
_cell.length_c   1.000
_cell.angle_alpha   90.00
_cell.angle_beta   90.00
_cell.angle_gamma   90.00
#
_symmetry.space_group_name_H-M   'P 1'
#
loop_
_entity.id
_entity.type
_entity.pdbx_description
1 polymer ?
#
loop_
_entity_poly.entity_id
_entity_poly.type
_entity_poly.pdbx_seq_one_letter_code
_entity_poly.pdbx_strand_id
1 'polypeptide(L)'
;MVAPEILDAVRQVFTALGGDEEALAAKAPRPIRPDLVDDDNRLVEVDEVQHFTSARGATFEHYPPSAVLGFSPSEYAAAVRAWSGRADRAFAHKRSADFDFIGGRAAQRAYLDALRDLFAPALTGHALVRVAVPDRGIAAAARRFVDERNS
;
A
#
# COMPACT_ATOMS: atom_id res chain seq x y z
N MET A 1 15.67 4.38 -14.19
CA MET A 1 15.56 5.50 -13.23
C MET A 1 14.10 5.68 -12.92
N VAL A 2 13.73 5.95 -11.66
CA VAL A 2 12.33 6.25 -11.29
C VAL A 2 11.94 7.59 -11.89
N ALA A 3 10.74 7.67 -12.47
CA ALA A 3 10.24 8.89 -13.09
C ALA A 3 10.02 10.00 -12.03
N PRO A 4 10.29 11.29 -12.32
CA PRO A 4 10.16 12.37 -11.35
C PRO A 4 8.77 12.47 -10.70
N GLU A 5 7.71 12.25 -11.46
CA GLU A 5 6.33 12.29 -11.00
C GLU A 5 6.02 11.20 -9.95
N ILE A 6 6.70 10.05 -10.01
CA ILE A 6 6.57 8.98 -9.03
C ILE A 6 7.26 9.36 -7.71
N LEU A 7 8.42 10.01 -7.79
CA LEU A 7 9.13 10.54 -6.62
C LEU A 7 8.28 11.62 -5.93
N ASP A 8 7.71 12.53 -6.72
CA ASP A 8 6.85 13.60 -6.21
C ASP A 8 5.58 13.04 -5.57
N ALA A 9 4.93 12.05 -6.20
CA ALA A 9 3.76 11.38 -5.63
C ALA A 9 4.06 10.74 -4.27
N VAL A 10 5.16 9.99 -4.15
CA VAL A 10 5.55 9.36 -2.88
C VAL A 10 5.86 10.41 -1.80
N ARG A 11 6.50 11.52 -2.16
CA ARG A 11 6.73 12.64 -1.22
C ARG A 11 5.40 13.26 -0.78
N GLN A 12 4.48 13.51 -1.70
CA GLN A 12 3.16 14.06 -1.37
C GLN A 12 2.37 13.14 -0.45
N VAL A 13 2.37 11.82 -0.70
CA VAL A 13 1.75 10.83 0.21
C VAL A 13 2.39 10.91 1.60
N PHE A 14 3.71 10.96 1.69
CA PHE A 14 4.42 11.04 2.97
C PHE A 14 3.99 12.27 3.78
N THR A 15 4.01 13.44 3.14
CA THR A 15 3.60 14.70 3.76
C THR A 15 2.12 14.71 4.13
N ALA A 16 1.23 14.27 3.24
CA ALA A 16 -0.22 14.24 3.46
C ALA A 16 -0.62 13.34 4.63
N LEU A 17 0.15 12.26 4.85
CA LEU A 17 -0.03 11.35 5.98
C LEU A 17 0.65 11.82 7.28
N GLY A 18 1.28 13.00 7.29
CA GLY A 18 1.93 13.58 8.47
C GLY A 18 3.28 12.96 8.80
N GLY A 19 4.02 12.50 7.79
CA GLY A 19 5.35 11.93 7.95
C GLY A 19 6.41 12.97 8.37
N ASP A 20 7.38 12.52 9.15
CA ASP A 20 8.55 13.29 9.58
C ASP A 20 9.79 12.89 8.75
N GLU A 21 10.29 13.81 7.91
CA GLU A 21 11.42 13.56 7.01
C GLU A 21 12.74 13.32 7.75
N GLU A 22 12.98 14.00 8.86
CA GLU A 22 14.20 13.82 9.66
C GLU A 22 14.19 12.42 10.30
N ALA A 23 13.03 12.02 10.85
CA ALA A 23 12.86 10.69 11.40
C ALA A 23 12.95 9.59 10.33
N LEU A 24 12.45 9.84 9.11
CA LEU A 24 12.60 8.91 7.98
C LEU A 24 14.07 8.76 7.59
N ALA A 25 14.82 9.85 7.48
CA ALA A 25 16.23 9.85 7.12
C ALA A 25 17.11 9.13 8.16
N ALA A 26 16.72 9.16 9.43
CA ALA A 26 17.41 8.45 10.51
C ALA A 26 17.19 6.92 10.50
N LYS A 27 16.24 6.40 9.72
CA LYS A 27 15.93 4.96 9.69
C LYS A 27 16.96 4.18 8.89
N ALA A 28 17.41 3.06 9.47
CA ALA A 28 18.21 2.09 8.73
C ALA A 28 17.41 1.52 7.55
N PRO A 29 18.02 1.45 6.34
CA PRO A 29 17.37 0.84 5.20
C PRO A 29 17.10 -0.64 5.48
N ARG A 30 15.92 -1.11 5.09
CA ARG A 30 15.56 -2.53 5.16
C ARG A 30 15.11 -3.01 3.78
N PRO A 31 15.56 -4.20 3.35
CA PRO A 31 15.00 -4.82 2.15
C PRO A 31 13.50 -5.02 2.33
N ILE A 32 12.72 -4.55 1.35
CA ILE A 32 11.29 -4.83 1.27
C ILE A 32 11.15 -6.08 0.40
N ARG A 33 10.44 -7.09 0.90
CA ARG A 33 10.12 -8.32 0.16
C ARG A 33 8.61 -8.36 -0.07
N PRO A 34 8.15 -8.77 -1.27
CA PRO A 34 6.74 -9.08 -1.47
C PRO A 34 6.38 -10.35 -0.69
N ASP A 35 5.09 -10.59 -0.49
CA ASP A 35 4.61 -11.84 0.11
C ASP A 35 4.89 -13.03 -0.84
N LEU A 36 4.64 -12.85 -2.14
CA LEU A 36 4.82 -13.87 -3.17
C LEU A 36 5.30 -13.24 -4.49
N VAL A 37 5.85 -14.07 -5.36
CA VAL A 37 6.10 -13.77 -6.77
C VAL A 37 5.40 -14.88 -7.57
N ASP A 38 4.59 -14.52 -8.57
CA ASP A 38 3.90 -15.52 -9.39
C ASP A 38 4.73 -15.97 -10.60
N ASP A 39 4.19 -16.93 -11.37
CA ASP A 39 4.87 -17.50 -12.55
C ASP A 39 5.09 -16.47 -13.68
N ASP A 40 4.34 -15.36 -13.66
CA ASP A 40 4.45 -14.26 -14.61
C ASP A 40 5.42 -13.17 -14.09
N ASN A 41 6.16 -13.45 -13.01
CA ASN A 41 7.04 -12.54 -12.30
C ASN A 41 6.33 -11.29 -11.73
N ARG A 42 5.02 -11.36 -11.51
CA ARG A 42 4.30 -10.30 -10.81
C ARG A 42 4.61 -10.38 -9.32
N LEU A 43 4.74 -9.21 -8.70
CA LEU A 43 4.90 -9.10 -7.26
C LEU A 43 3.52 -9.15 -6.64
N VAL A 44 3.33 -9.92 -5.57
CA VAL A 44 2.01 -10.10 -4.95
C VAL A 44 2.07 -9.74 -3.48
N GLU A 45 1.12 -8.92 -3.04
CA GLU A 45 0.89 -8.55 -1.64
C GLU A 45 -0.51 -9.02 -1.24
N VAL A 46 -0.60 -9.70 -0.09
CA VAL A 46 -1.84 -10.26 0.43
C VAL A 46 -2.37 -9.34 1.54
N ASP A 47 -3.37 -8.54 1.20
CA ASP A 47 -3.83 -7.46 2.06
C ASP A 47 -4.92 -7.94 3.04
N GLU A 48 -4.54 -8.12 4.30
CA GLU A 48 -5.49 -8.31 5.40
C GLU A 48 -6.16 -7.00 5.85
N VAL A 49 -7.16 -7.10 6.75
CA VAL A 49 -7.98 -5.97 7.24
C VAL A 49 -7.16 -4.72 7.62
N GLN A 50 -5.95 -4.90 8.13
CA GLN A 50 -5.00 -3.87 8.53
C GLN A 50 -4.42 -3.00 7.40
N HIS A 51 -4.67 -3.34 6.14
CA HIS A 51 -4.27 -2.55 4.97
C HIS A 51 -5.41 -1.65 4.45
N PHE A 52 -6.66 -1.87 4.87
CA PHE A 52 -7.82 -1.13 4.37
C PHE A 52 -8.17 0.08 5.25
N THR A 53 -7.16 0.85 5.66
CA THR A 53 -7.34 2.03 6.54
C THR A 53 -7.81 3.26 5.79
N SER A 54 -8.41 4.23 6.47
CA SER A 54 -8.75 5.53 5.86
C SER A 54 -7.50 6.25 5.34
N ALA A 55 -6.36 6.13 6.06
CA ALA A 55 -5.06 6.61 5.61
C ALA A 55 -4.64 5.98 4.27
N ARG A 56 -4.90 4.69 4.08
CA ARG A 56 -4.62 4.01 2.81
C ARG A 56 -5.46 4.60 1.67
N GLY A 57 -6.75 4.82 1.92
CA GLY A 57 -7.65 5.47 0.96
C GLY A 57 -7.12 6.82 0.47
N ALA A 58 -6.66 7.66 1.39
CA ALA A 58 -6.10 8.98 1.07
C ALA A 58 -4.87 8.93 0.17
N THR A 59 -4.10 7.83 0.18
CA THR A 59 -2.88 7.74 -0.65
C THR A 59 -3.19 7.79 -2.15
N PHE A 60 -4.33 7.27 -2.59
CA PHE A 60 -4.69 7.20 -4.00
C PHE A 60 -4.94 8.58 -4.63
N GLU A 61 -5.24 9.60 -3.83
CA GLU A 61 -5.43 10.99 -4.31
C GLU A 61 -4.14 11.59 -4.88
N HIS A 62 -3.00 11.01 -4.55
CA HIS A 62 -1.67 11.48 -4.98
C HIS A 62 -1.06 10.62 -6.09
N TYR A 63 -1.74 9.59 -6.57
CA TYR A 63 -1.17 8.69 -7.58
C TYR A 63 -1.19 9.39 -8.94
N PRO A 64 -0.06 9.39 -9.67
CA PRO A 64 -0.05 9.97 -11.00
C PRO A 64 -0.94 9.13 -11.92
N PRO A 65 -1.64 9.75 -12.90
CA PRO A 65 -2.44 9.01 -13.88
C PRO A 65 -1.65 8.00 -14.70
N SER A 66 -0.32 8.15 -14.78
CA SER A 66 0.60 7.24 -15.46
C SER A 66 1.04 6.04 -14.60
N ALA A 67 0.58 5.93 -13.34
CA ALA A 67 0.96 4.83 -12.47
C ALA A 67 0.52 3.48 -13.04
N VAL A 68 1.47 2.55 -13.20
CA VAL A 68 1.20 1.18 -13.62
C VAL A 68 0.87 0.37 -12.37
N LEU A 69 -0.41 0.08 -12.15
CA LEU A 69 -0.88 -0.70 -11.00
C LEU A 69 -1.33 -2.08 -11.48
N GLY A 70 -0.99 -3.12 -10.72
CA GLY A 70 -1.45 -4.50 -10.96
C GLY A 70 -2.76 -4.83 -10.26
N PHE A 71 -3.53 -3.83 -9.86
CA PHE A 71 -4.83 -3.96 -9.18
C PHE A 71 -5.70 -2.75 -9.52
N SER A 72 -7.02 -2.87 -9.35
CA SER A 72 -7.96 -1.78 -9.57
C SER A 72 -8.04 -0.81 -8.38
N PRO A 73 -7.66 0.48 -8.53
CA PRO A 73 -7.77 1.46 -7.43
C PRO A 73 -9.20 1.69 -6.97
N SER A 74 -10.17 1.60 -7.88
CA SER A 74 -11.59 1.82 -7.56
C SER A 74 -12.17 0.68 -6.72
N GLU A 75 -11.80 -0.57 -7.04
CA GLU A 75 -12.16 -1.75 -6.26
C GLU A 75 -11.45 -1.77 -4.91
N TYR A 76 -10.15 -1.44 -4.90
CA TYR A 76 -9.41 -1.32 -3.64
C TYR A 76 -10.00 -0.21 -2.75
N ALA A 77 -10.37 0.94 -3.31
CA ALA A 77 -11.06 1.99 -2.58
C ALA A 77 -12.43 1.55 -2.05
N ALA A 78 -13.16 0.68 -2.78
CA ALA A 78 -14.39 0.07 -2.29
C ALA A 78 -14.13 -0.84 -1.09
N ALA A 79 -13.05 -1.63 -1.12
CA ALA A 79 -12.62 -2.43 0.03
C ALA A 79 -12.24 -1.53 1.22
N VAL A 80 -11.50 -0.43 1.00
CA VAL A 80 -11.22 0.56 2.06
C VAL A 80 -12.51 1.08 2.69
N ARG A 81 -13.49 1.51 1.89
CA ARG A 81 -14.79 2.00 2.42
C ARG A 81 -15.53 0.94 3.24
N ALA A 82 -15.45 -0.33 2.84
CA ALA A 82 -16.11 -1.42 3.55
C ALA A 82 -15.43 -1.78 4.88
N TRP A 83 -14.11 -1.63 4.99
CA TRP A 83 -13.32 -2.20 6.09
C TRP A 83 -12.61 -1.17 6.98
N SER A 84 -12.53 0.11 6.59
CA SER A 84 -11.78 1.15 7.29
C SER A 84 -12.18 1.32 8.75
N GLY A 85 -13.48 1.24 9.07
CA GLY A 85 -13.94 1.30 10.46
C GLY A 85 -13.27 0.25 11.36
N ARG A 86 -13.05 -0.97 10.86
CA ARG A 86 -12.31 -2.02 11.59
C ARG A 86 -10.80 -1.83 11.51
N ALA A 87 -10.29 -1.48 10.32
CA ALA A 87 -8.87 -1.30 10.07
C ALA A 87 -8.26 -0.17 10.92
N ASP A 88 -8.93 0.98 10.98
CA ASP A 88 -8.48 2.16 11.70
C ASP A 88 -8.42 1.90 13.21
N ARG A 89 -9.39 1.16 13.75
CA ARG A 89 -9.38 0.74 15.17
C ARG A 89 -8.18 -0.13 15.53
N ALA A 90 -7.67 -0.95 14.61
CA ALA A 90 -6.55 -1.85 14.88
C ALA A 90 -5.25 -1.10 15.22
N PHE A 91 -5.10 0.14 14.75
CA PHE A 91 -3.91 0.98 14.98
C PHE A 91 -4.22 2.32 15.62
N ALA A 92 -5.47 2.57 16.05
CA ALA A 92 -5.92 3.86 16.55
C ALA A 92 -5.06 4.44 17.68
N HIS A 93 -4.37 3.62 18.47
CA HIS A 93 -3.50 4.05 19.57
C HIS A 93 -1.99 3.95 19.25
N LYS A 94 -1.62 3.43 18.08
CA LYS A 94 -0.23 3.08 17.75
C LYS A 94 0.47 4.21 17.00
N ARG A 95 1.70 4.50 17.42
CA ARG A 95 2.63 5.47 16.83
C ARG A 95 3.72 4.74 16.04
N SER A 96 4.43 5.45 15.17
CA SER A 96 5.70 5.00 14.56
C SER A 96 6.71 6.15 14.64
N ALA A 97 8.01 5.85 14.58
CA ALA A 97 9.06 6.89 14.69
C ALA A 97 8.96 7.97 13.60
N ASP A 98 8.67 7.58 12.37
CA ASP A 98 8.50 8.44 11.19
C ASP A 98 7.07 9.02 11.04
N PHE A 99 6.17 8.67 11.96
CA PHE A 99 4.79 9.15 12.04
C PHE A 99 4.39 9.21 13.53
N ASP A 100 5.00 10.12 14.28
CA ASP A 100 4.89 10.18 15.74
C ASP A 100 3.62 10.90 16.22
N PHE A 101 2.47 10.33 15.86
CA PHE A 101 1.15 10.76 16.32
C PHE A 101 0.23 9.55 16.51
N ILE A 102 -0.85 9.74 17.26
CA ILE A 102 -1.84 8.70 17.52
C ILE A 102 -2.48 8.25 16.20
N GLY A 103 -2.35 6.96 15.85
CA GLY A 103 -2.74 6.42 14.55
C GLY A 103 -1.62 6.41 13.51
N GLY A 104 -0.44 6.95 13.83
CA GLY A 104 0.70 7.04 12.92
C GLY A 104 1.22 5.69 12.42
N ARG A 105 0.95 4.58 13.11
CA ARG A 105 1.24 3.25 12.56
C ARG A 105 0.36 2.91 11.34
N ALA A 106 -0.89 3.36 11.29
CA ALA A 106 -1.73 3.20 10.10
C ALA A 106 -1.21 4.06 8.94
N ALA A 107 -0.83 5.30 9.23
CA ALA A 107 -0.22 6.22 8.26
C ALA A 107 1.07 5.64 7.67
N GLN A 108 1.98 5.15 8.51
CA GLN A 108 3.20 4.50 8.05
C GLN A 108 2.91 3.31 7.13
N ARG A 109 1.95 2.46 7.49
CA ARG A 109 1.60 1.29 6.65
C ARG A 109 1.06 1.75 5.30
N ALA A 110 0.15 2.71 5.30
CA ALA A 110 -0.40 3.30 4.07
C ALA A 110 0.69 3.91 3.18
N TYR A 111 1.66 4.62 3.77
CA TYR A 111 2.82 5.15 3.05
C TYR A 111 3.69 4.04 2.45
N LEU A 112 4.03 3.01 3.22
CA LEU A 112 4.84 1.88 2.72
C LEU A 112 4.11 1.10 1.63
N ASP A 113 2.79 0.96 1.72
CA ASP A 113 1.97 0.35 0.69
C ASP A 113 2.00 1.19 -0.60
N ALA A 114 1.84 2.52 -0.50
CA ALA A 114 1.93 3.41 -1.65
C ALA A 114 3.32 3.44 -2.28
N LEU A 115 4.37 3.39 -1.45
CA LEU A 115 5.74 3.29 -1.93
C LEU A 115 5.94 2.02 -2.76
N ARG A 116 5.41 0.87 -2.32
CA ARG A 116 5.49 -0.39 -3.09
C ARG A 116 4.72 -0.30 -4.40
N ASP A 117 3.50 0.22 -4.37
CA ASP A 117 2.65 0.32 -5.56
C ASP A 117 3.32 1.13 -6.68
N LEU A 118 3.98 2.22 -6.31
CA LEU A 118 4.56 3.15 -7.26
C LEU A 118 6.00 2.77 -7.64
N PHE A 119 6.82 2.33 -6.68
CA PHE A 119 8.24 2.06 -6.94
C PHE A 119 8.48 0.67 -7.50
N ALA A 120 7.70 -0.35 -7.12
CA ALA A 120 7.99 -1.71 -7.57
C ALA A 120 7.89 -1.82 -9.11
N PRO A 121 6.83 -1.30 -9.78
CA PRO A 121 6.78 -1.26 -11.24
C PRO A 121 7.87 -0.36 -11.84
N ALA A 122 8.12 0.81 -11.25
CA ALA A 122 9.10 1.77 -11.77
C ALA A 122 10.56 1.27 -11.70
N LEU A 123 10.89 0.42 -10.72
CA LEU A 123 12.24 -0.11 -10.49
C LEU A 123 12.46 -1.47 -11.14
N THR A 124 11.44 -2.31 -11.18
CA THR A 124 11.58 -3.72 -11.60
C THR A 124 10.95 -4.02 -12.95
N GLY A 125 10.04 -3.16 -13.43
CA GLY A 125 9.20 -3.44 -14.59
C GLY A 125 8.05 -4.41 -14.31
N HIS A 126 7.95 -4.95 -13.08
CA HIS A 126 6.88 -5.88 -12.69
C HIS A 126 5.77 -5.15 -11.96
N ALA A 127 4.53 -5.38 -12.39
CA ALA A 127 3.36 -4.87 -11.68
C ALA A 127 3.24 -5.51 -10.29
N LEU A 128 2.79 -4.71 -9.32
CA LEU A 128 2.41 -5.17 -8.00
C LEU A 128 0.90 -5.45 -7.97
N VAL A 129 0.54 -6.69 -7.70
CA VAL A 129 -0.84 -7.17 -7.53
C VAL A 129 -1.18 -7.18 -6.05
N ARG A 130 -2.36 -6.69 -5.71
CA ARG A 130 -2.88 -6.69 -4.34
C ARG A 130 -4.10 -7.59 -4.23
N VAL A 131 -3.99 -8.65 -3.43
CA VAL A 131 -5.09 -9.59 -3.20
C VAL A 131 -5.80 -9.25 -1.90
N ALA A 132 -7.01 -8.70 -1.99
CA ALA A 132 -7.77 -8.32 -0.82
C ALA A 132 -8.30 -9.53 -0.03
N VAL A 133 -7.85 -9.71 1.21
CA VAL A 133 -8.31 -10.77 2.14
C VAL A 133 -8.70 -10.24 3.53
N PRO A 134 -9.57 -9.24 3.61
CA PRO A 134 -9.94 -8.60 4.89
C PRO A 134 -10.66 -9.54 5.86
N ASP A 135 -11.27 -10.61 5.35
CA ASP A 135 -11.99 -11.65 6.09
C ASP A 135 -11.12 -12.85 6.50
N ARG A 136 -9.86 -12.91 6.06
CA ARG A 136 -8.94 -14.06 6.23
C ARG A 136 -9.50 -15.38 5.68
N GLY A 137 -10.45 -15.33 4.76
CA GLY A 137 -11.01 -16.52 4.13
C GLY A 137 -10.07 -17.08 3.08
N ILE A 138 -9.37 -18.19 3.35
CA ILE A 138 -8.41 -18.80 2.41
C ILE A 138 -9.05 -19.11 1.04
N ALA A 139 -10.28 -19.64 1.04
CA ALA A 139 -11.00 -19.92 -0.22
C ALA A 139 -11.37 -18.64 -0.99
N ALA A 140 -11.63 -17.55 -0.28
CA ALA A 140 -11.90 -16.25 -0.92
C ALA A 140 -10.60 -15.61 -1.44
N ALA A 141 -9.49 -15.77 -0.71
CA ALA A 141 -8.15 -15.36 -1.14
C ALA A 141 -7.76 -16.00 -2.47
N ALA A 142 -7.91 -17.33 -2.57
CA ALA A 142 -7.57 -18.08 -3.77
C ALA A 142 -8.38 -17.63 -4.99
N ARG A 143 -9.70 -17.38 -4.82
CA ARG A 143 -10.55 -16.88 -5.90
C ARG A 143 -10.14 -15.49 -6.37
N ARG A 144 -9.97 -14.54 -5.44
CA ARG A 144 -9.56 -13.17 -5.77
C ARG A 144 -8.20 -13.14 -6.46
N PHE A 145 -7.25 -13.97 -6.05
CA PHE A 145 -5.97 -14.08 -6.75
C PHE A 145 -6.13 -14.54 -8.20
N VAL A 146 -7.03 -15.50 -8.47
CA VAL A 146 -7.33 -15.93 -9.85
C VAL A 146 -8.00 -14.81 -10.63
N ASP A 147 -8.91 -14.05 -10.02
CA ASP A 147 -9.60 -12.94 -10.68
C ASP A 147 -8.60 -11.84 -11.08
N GLU A 148 -7.73 -11.41 -10.15
CA GLU A 148 -6.69 -10.39 -10.39
C GLU A 148 -5.62 -10.82 -11.42
N ARG A 149 -5.39 -12.13 -11.58
CA ARG A 149 -4.50 -12.63 -12.64
C ARG A 149 -5.10 -12.46 -14.05
N ASN A 150 -6.42 -12.51 -14.16
CA ASN A 150 -7.13 -12.55 -15.45
C ASN A 150 -7.66 -11.19 -15.91
N SER A 151 -7.68 -10.19 -15.03
CA SER A 151 -7.97 -8.77 -15.31
C SER A 151 -6.78 -8.04 -15.92
#